data_AF-A0AA96PAK5-F1
#
_entry.id   AF-A0AA96PAK5-F1
#
_cell.length_a   1.000
_cell.length_b   1.000
_cell.length_c   1.000
_cell.angle_alpha   90.00
_cell.angle_beta   90.00
_cell.angle_gamma   90.00
#
_symmetry.space_group_name_H-M   'P 1'
#
loop_
_entity.id
_entity.type
_entity.pdbx_description
1 polymer ?
#
loop_
_entity_poly.entity_id
_entity_poly.type
_entity_poly.pdbx_seq_one_letter_code
_entity_poly.pdbx_strand_id
1 'polypeptide(L)'
;MFADLGLPNADEHLIKAEIVLGIAARIKSKGLTQAQASKLIGLAQPDVSKLLRGQFSGYSYERLFGFLVALGERVKIEVSDAKTKKQARVELEMS
;
A
#
# COMPACT_ATOMS: atom_id res chain seq x y z
N MET A 1 7.54 1.60 15.74
CA MET A 1 7.78 2.14 14.39
C MET A 1 8.51 1.04 13.63
N PHE A 2 7.81 0.22 12.84
CA PHE A 2 8.47 -0.75 11.97
C PHE A 2 9.07 0.01 10.80
N ALA A 3 10.40 -0.04 10.72
CA ALA A 3 11.20 0.57 9.66
C ALA A 3 10.85 -0.06 8.31
N ASP A 4 11.10 0.71 7.24
CA ASP A 4 11.12 0.21 5.87
C ASP A 4 11.82 -1.14 5.81
N LEU A 5 11.34 -2.02 4.93
CA LEU A 5 11.77 -3.41 4.75
C LEU A 5 13.26 -3.56 4.36
N GLY A 6 14.06 -2.49 4.43
CA GLY A 6 15.47 -2.47 4.05
C GLY A 6 15.66 -2.60 2.54
N LEU A 7 14.62 -2.32 1.76
CA LEU A 7 14.68 -2.37 0.30
C LEU A 7 15.49 -1.18 -0.23
N PRO A 8 16.18 -1.32 -1.37
CA PRO A 8 16.69 -0.16 -2.09
C PRO A 8 15.56 0.83 -2.35
N ASN A 9 15.80 2.12 -2.09
CA ASN A 9 14.76 3.18 -2.12
C ASN A 9 13.87 3.17 -3.39
N ALA A 10 14.41 2.78 -4.55
CA ALA A 10 13.66 2.72 -5.81
C ALA A 10 12.64 1.56 -5.82
N ASP A 11 13.05 0.37 -5.39
CA ASP A 11 12.17 -0.80 -5.30
C ASP A 11 11.10 -0.58 -4.23
N GLU A 12 11.48 0.04 -3.12
CA GLU A 12 10.55 0.37 -2.05
C GLU A 12 9.41 1.28 -2.53
N HIS A 13 9.76 2.36 -3.25
CA HIS A 13 8.80 3.34 -3.73
C HIS A 13 7.85 2.75 -4.78
N LEU A 14 8.35 1.87 -5.66
CA LEU A 14 7.53 1.17 -6.66
C LEU A 14 6.49 0.26 -5.99
N ILE A 15 6.91 -0.55 -5.01
CA ILE A 15 6.02 -1.43 -4.25
C ILE A 15 4.96 -0.61 -3.49
N LYS A 16 5.35 0.51 -2.84
CA LYS A 16 4.38 1.42 -2.20
C LYS A 16 3.41 2.02 -3.22
N ALA A 17 3.88 2.41 -4.39
CA ALA A 17 3.04 2.95 -5.46
C ALA A 17 1.98 1.94 -5.91
N GLU A 18 2.37 0.68 -6.09
CA GLU A 18 1.45 -0.39 -6.48
C GLU A 18 0.36 -0.63 -5.44
N ILE A 19 0.71 -0.64 -4.14
CA ILE A 19 -0.27 -0.72 -3.05
C ILE A 19 -1.24 0.47 -3.08
N VAL A 20 -0.73 1.69 -3.29
CA VAL A 20 -1.55 2.91 -3.37
C VAL A 20 -2.48 2.89 -4.59
N LEU A 21 -2.04 2.36 -5.73
CA LEU A 21 -2.89 2.14 -6.89
C LEU A 21 -3.99 1.12 -6.58
N GLY A 22 -3.67 0.05 -5.86
CA GLY A 22 -4.64 -0.90 -5.33
C GLY A 22 -5.70 -0.23 -4.45
N ILE A 23 -5.29 0.59 -3.48
CA ILE A 23 -6.18 1.39 -2.63
C ILE A 23 -7.10 2.28 -3.49
N ALA A 24 -6.53 3.00 -4.47
CA ALA A 24 -7.28 3.87 -5.37
C ALA A 24 -8.34 3.09 -6.17
N ALA A 25 -7.97 1.92 -6.70
CA ALA A 25 -8.85 1.06 -7.46
C ALA A 25 -10.03 0.54 -6.61
N ARG A 26 -9.79 0.16 -5.35
CA ARG A 26 -10.84 -0.32 -4.44
C ARG A 26 -11.76 0.80 -3.95
N ILE A 27 -11.23 2.00 -3.71
CA ILE A 27 -12.06 3.20 -3.45
C ILE A 27 -13.01 3.45 -4.63
N LYS A 28 -12.48 3.40 -5.86
CA LYS A 28 -13.26 3.60 -7.08
C LYS A 28 -14.30 2.51 -7.30
N SER A 29 -13.94 1.23 -7.17
CA SER A 29 -14.85 0.11 -7.42
C SER A 29 -16.03 0.07 -6.43
N LYS A 30 -15.81 0.56 -5.20
CA LYS A 30 -16.85 0.72 -4.18
C LYS A 30 -17.67 2.01 -4.31
N GLY A 31 -17.37 2.87 -5.30
CA GLY A 31 -18.05 4.15 -5.49
C GLY A 31 -17.84 5.15 -4.35
N LEU A 32 -16.75 5.01 -3.59
CA LEU A 32 -16.49 5.83 -2.41
C LEU A 32 -15.91 7.19 -2.81
N THR A 33 -16.47 8.25 -2.23
CA THR A 33 -15.81 9.55 -2.22
C THR A 33 -14.57 9.52 -1.31
N GLN A 34 -13.65 10.47 -1.50
CA GLN A 34 -12.49 10.61 -0.61
C GLN A 34 -12.89 10.80 0.86
N ALA A 35 -14.00 11.50 1.13
CA ALA A 35 -14.52 11.71 2.48
C ALA A 35 -15.15 10.45 3.11
N GLN A 36 -15.66 9.52 2.30
CA GLN A 36 -16.10 8.21 2.79
C GLN A 36 -14.90 7.30 3.04
N ALA A 37 -13.94 7.27 2.11
CA ALA A 37 -12.70 6.53 2.26
C ALA A 37 -11.93 6.98 3.51
N SER A 38 -11.87 8.29 3.78
CA SER A 38 -11.20 8.87 4.94
C SER A 38 -11.72 8.31 6.26
N LYS A 39 -13.04 8.09 6.36
CA LYS A 39 -13.69 7.47 7.53
C LYS A 39 -13.34 5.99 7.69
N LEU A 40 -13.20 5.26 6.59
CA LEU A 40 -12.84 3.83 6.63
C LEU A 40 -11.38 3.62 7.00
N ILE A 41 -10.48 4.34 6.34
CA ILE A 41 -9.02 4.10 6.46
C ILE A 41 -8.36 4.93 7.58
N GLY A 42 -9.12 5.78 8.28
CA GLY A 42 -8.63 6.54 9.44
C GLY A 42 -7.66 7.67 9.08
N LEU A 43 -7.86 8.32 7.93
CA LEU A 43 -7.10 9.50 7.51
C LEU A 43 -8.00 10.73 7.43
N ALA A 44 -7.42 11.93 7.53
CA ALA A 44 -8.12 13.14 7.14
C ALA A 44 -8.31 13.15 5.62
N GLN A 45 -9.44 13.67 5.12
CA GLN A 45 -9.72 13.70 3.68
C GLN A 45 -8.62 14.39 2.83
N PRO A 46 -7.96 15.48 3.29
CA PRO A 46 -6.82 16.05 2.58
C PRO A 46 -5.64 15.08 2.44
N ASP A 47 -5.41 14.21 3.43
CA ASP A 47 -4.32 13.23 3.40
C ASP A 47 -4.67 12.03 2.52
N VAL A 48 -5.95 11.66 2.42
CA VAL A 48 -6.43 10.72 1.38
C VAL A 48 -6.14 11.29 -0.01
N SER A 49 -6.43 12.58 -0.24
CA SER A 49 -6.15 13.22 -1.52
C SER A 49 -4.66 13.28 -1.85
N LYS A 50 -3.79 13.54 -0.86
CA LYS A 50 -2.33 13.52 -1.03
C LYS A 50 -1.82 12.11 -1.34
N LEU A 51 -2.26 11.11 -0.57
CA LEU A 51 -1.94 9.69 -0.77
C LEU A 51 -2.24 9.26 -2.22
N LEU A 52 -3.46 9.52 -2.69
CA LEU A 52 -3.90 9.17 -4.05
C LEU A 52 -3.22 9.97 -5.17
N ARG A 53 -2.53 11.07 -4.85
CA ARG A 53 -1.73 11.88 -5.78
C ARG A 53 -0.23 11.57 -5.73
N GLY A 54 0.16 10.48 -5.07
CA GLY A 54 1.56 10.04 -5.04
C GLY A 54 2.37 10.53 -3.85
N GLN A 55 1.77 11.27 -2.91
CA GLN A 55 2.47 11.72 -1.70
C GLN A 55 2.37 10.67 -0.60
N PHE A 56 3.04 9.55 -0.81
CA PHE A 56 2.96 8.37 0.06
C PHE A 56 4.30 7.93 0.67
N SER A 57 5.39 8.64 0.41
CA SER A 57 6.73 8.30 0.92
C SER A 57 6.80 8.19 2.44
N GLY A 58 6.03 9.01 3.16
CA GLY A 58 5.96 8.98 4.63
C GLY A 58 5.09 7.87 5.23
N TYR A 59 4.44 7.03 4.42
CA TYR A 59 3.63 5.92 4.91
C TYR A 59 4.45 4.63 4.95
N SER A 60 4.36 3.91 6.08
CA SER A 60 4.91 2.56 6.20
C SER A 60 4.05 1.54 5.42
N TYR A 61 4.66 0.41 5.05
CA TYR A 61 3.95 -0.72 4.45
C TYR A 61 2.79 -1.21 5.32
N GLU A 62 3.01 -1.36 6.63
CA GLU A 62 1.98 -1.71 7.60
C GLU A 62 0.76 -0.80 7.50
N ARG A 63 0.99 0.52 7.38
CA ARG A 63 -0.10 1.49 7.28
C ARG A 63 -0.85 1.38 5.96
N LEU A 64 -0.13 1.18 4.85
CA LEU A 64 -0.74 0.97 3.53
C LEU A 64 -1.54 -0.33 3.45
N PHE A 65 -1.01 -1.44 3.99
CA PHE A 65 -1.74 -2.70 4.13
C PHE A 65 -2.97 -2.55 5.02
N GLY A 66 -2.86 -1.79 6.12
CA GLY A 66 -3.99 -1.45 6.97
C GLY A 66 -5.13 -0.75 6.21
N PHE A 67 -4.81 0.12 5.25
CA PHE A 67 -5.82 0.75 4.41
C PHE A 67 -6.52 -0.24 3.47
N LEU A 68 -5.79 -1.19 2.88
CA LEU A 68 -6.39 -2.27 2.10
C LEU A 68 -7.34 -3.12 2.96
N VAL A 69 -6.93 -3.49 4.17
CA VAL A 69 -7.76 -4.24 5.12
C VAL A 69 -9.01 -3.45 5.52
N ALA A 70 -8.87 -2.16 5.81
CA ALA A 70 -10.01 -1.29 6.13
C ALA A 70 -10.98 -1.12 4.93
N LEU A 71 -10.47 -1.24 3.70
CA LEU A 71 -11.26 -1.32 2.49
C LEU A 71 -11.80 -2.73 2.22
N GLY A 72 -11.65 -3.69 3.13
CA GLY A 72 -12.22 -5.03 3.04
C GLY A 72 -11.39 -6.02 2.21
N GLU A 73 -10.15 -5.69 1.89
CA GLU A 73 -9.22 -6.62 1.24
C GLU A 73 -8.58 -7.55 2.27
N ARG A 74 -8.16 -8.72 1.82
CA ARG A 74 -7.30 -9.62 2.58
C ARG A 74 -5.86 -9.45 2.09
N VAL A 75 -4.94 -9.13 3.00
CA VAL A 75 -3.50 -9.09 2.71
C VAL A 75 -2.85 -10.38 3.20
N LYS A 76 -2.10 -11.06 2.33
CA LYS A 76 -1.27 -12.22 2.67
C LYS A 76 0.18 -11.87 2.37
N ILE A 77 1.07 -12.14 3.32
CA ILE A 77 2.51 -11.98 3.14
C ILE A 77 3.10 -13.39 3.16
N GLU A 78 3.93 -13.69 2.17
CA GLU A 78 4.61 -14.98 2.03
C GLU A 78 6.12 -14.74 1.97
N VAL A 79 6.88 -15.56 2.68
CA VAL A 79 8.34 -15.50 2.74
C VAL A 79 8.86 -16.87 2.38
N SER A 80 9.77 -16.92 1.40
CA SER A 80 10.37 -18.15 0.90
C SER A 80 11.86 -17.94 0.58
N ASP A 81 12.61 -19.04 0.49
CA ASP A 81 14.02 -18.98 0.16
C ASP A 81 14.25 -18.56 -1.29
N ALA A 82 15.07 -17.52 -1.47
CA ALA A 82 15.53 -17.12 -2.79
C ALA A 82 16.68 -18.03 -3.25
N LYS A 83 16.55 -18.67 -4.42
CA LYS A 83 17.63 -19.52 -4.98
C LYS A 83 18.81 -18.69 -5.52
N THR A 84 18.60 -17.40 -5.76
CA THR A 84 19.63 -16.46 -6.23
C THR A 84 19.43 -15.09 -5.60
N LYS A 85 20.48 -14.27 -5.52
CA LYS A 85 20.35 -12.86 -5.09
C LYS A 85 19.37 -12.05 -5.92
N LYS A 86 19.23 -12.35 -7.22
CA LYS A 86 18.26 -11.68 -8.11
C LYS A 86 16.80 -12.01 -7.76
N GLN A 87 16.55 -13.19 -7.17
CA GLN A 87 15.24 -13.61 -6.69
C GLN A 87 14.92 -13.09 -5.27
N ALA A 88 15.93 -12.61 -4.53
CA ALA A 88 15.73 -12.02 -3.21
C ALA A 88 15.19 -10.59 -3.35
N ARG A 89 13.87 -10.48 -3.56
CA ARG A 89 13.15 -9.21 -3.74
C ARG A 89 11.75 -9.32 -3.17
N VAL A 90 11.15 -8.17 -2.89
CA VAL A 90 9.73 -8.08 -2.54
C VAL A 90 8.93 -8.01 -3.82
N GLU A 91 7.94 -8.89 -3.93
CA GLU A 91 6.98 -8.92 -5.03
C GLU A 91 5.58 -8.73 -4.47
N LEU A 92 4.72 -8.04 -5.23
CA LEU A 92 3.32 -7.88 -4.90
C LEU A 92 2.51 -8.54 -6.01
N GLU A 93 1.54 -9.35 -5.59
CA GLU A 93 0.53 -9.90 -6.50
C GLU A 93 -0.84 -9.43 -6.01
N MET A 94 -1.49 -8.60 -6.82
CA MET A 94 -2.85 -8.12 -6.54
C MET A 94 -3.84 -8.88 -7.45
N SER A 95 -4.75 -9.63 -6.83
CA SER A 95 -5.81 -10.38 -7.51
C SER A 95 -7.12 -9.58 -7.68
#